data_AF-A0A2N6DXS9-F1
#
_entry.id   AF-A0A2N6DXS9-F1
#
_cell.length_a   1.000
_cell.length_b   1.000
_cell.length_c   1.000
_cell.angle_alpha   90.00
_cell.angle_beta   90.00
_cell.angle_gamma   90.00
#
_symmetry.space_group_name_H-M   'P 1'
#
loop_
_entity.id
_entity.type
_entity.pdbx_description
1 polymer ?
#
loop_
_entity_poly.entity_id
_entity_poly.type
_entity_poly.pdbx_seq_one_letter_code
_entity_poly.pdbx_strand_id
1 'polypeptide(L)'
;MCRVLGISAFDWSRHRPMVERFCQLVRTGVVMAGDPPGHEDGWGLALYRHGELVVEKSGLNLLEETDRVFALLEQTAQSPVLILHLRKSAWKNTSNTRHAHPFHDGNTVFFHNGVVYDYERLLPAITHPGLEPDARDTEVFFYHILSQAGGDLGARFLASAAVIRQSHDFSAMNALLSDGKKLYAYREYGREPDYYSLYRAVSDNSWYISSEPLDDDLRWEMMAQGEFLAIDL
;
A
#
# COMPACT_ATOMS: atom_id res chain seq x y z
N MET A 1 3.82 -2.44 -12.14
CA MET A 1 3.41 -1.84 -10.85
C MET A 1 2.68 -2.84 -9.97
N CYS A 2 2.65 -2.53 -8.67
CA CYS A 2 2.39 -3.44 -7.57
C CYS A 2 0.92 -3.90 -7.43
N ARG A 3 0.68 -4.78 -6.45
CA ARG A 3 -0.65 -5.14 -5.93
C ARG A 3 -0.69 -4.94 -4.42
N VAL A 4 -1.86 -4.57 -3.89
CA VAL A 4 -2.05 -4.37 -2.45
C VAL A 4 -3.36 -5.01 -1.99
N LEU A 5 -3.36 -5.47 -0.73
CA LEU A 5 -4.52 -5.91 0.04
C LEU A 5 -4.49 -5.21 1.39
N GLY A 6 -5.56 -4.51 1.75
CA GLY A 6 -5.85 -4.00 3.07
C GLY A 6 -7.08 -4.69 3.66
N ILE A 7 -7.04 -5.10 4.92
CA ILE A 7 -8.17 -5.70 5.63
C ILE A 7 -8.30 -5.02 7.00
N SER A 8 -9.41 -4.35 7.29
CA SER A 8 -9.71 -3.87 8.64
C SER A 8 -10.29 -4.98 9.52
N ALA A 9 -10.21 -4.83 10.85
CA ALA A 9 -10.67 -5.83 11.82
C ALA A 9 -10.14 -7.24 11.48
N PHE A 10 -8.84 -7.30 11.14
CA PHE A 10 -8.18 -8.52 10.70
C PHE A 10 -8.19 -9.60 11.79
N ASP A 11 -8.48 -10.81 11.35
CA ASP A 11 -8.53 -12.06 12.10
C ASP A 11 -8.04 -13.17 11.17
N TRP A 12 -6.96 -13.83 11.51
CA TRP A 12 -6.33 -14.83 10.66
C TRP A 12 -7.25 -16.02 10.37
N SER A 13 -8.01 -16.48 11.35
CA SER A 13 -8.90 -17.64 11.18
C SER A 13 -9.98 -17.38 10.13
N ARG A 14 -10.47 -16.15 10.07
CA ARG A 14 -11.51 -15.71 9.13
C ARG A 14 -10.94 -15.31 7.77
N HIS A 15 -9.85 -14.55 7.74
CA HIS A 15 -9.37 -13.91 6.51
C HIS A 15 -8.25 -14.66 5.80
N ARG A 16 -7.78 -15.80 6.34
CA ARG A 16 -6.77 -16.63 5.70
C ARG A 16 -7.05 -16.92 4.21
N PRO A 17 -8.27 -17.32 3.79
CA PRO A 17 -8.55 -17.54 2.37
C PRO A 17 -8.32 -16.29 1.51
N MET A 18 -8.66 -15.11 2.01
CA MET A 18 -8.44 -13.84 1.32
C MET A 18 -6.94 -13.57 1.12
N VAL A 19 -6.13 -13.79 2.16
CA VAL A 19 -4.68 -13.63 2.10
C VAL A 19 -4.07 -14.65 1.13
N GLU A 20 -4.47 -15.91 1.20
CA GLU A 20 -3.99 -16.98 0.30
C GLU A 20 -4.31 -16.67 -1.18
N ARG A 21 -5.51 -16.17 -1.47
CA ARG A 21 -5.89 -15.73 -2.82
C ARG A 21 -5.07 -14.52 -3.27
N PHE A 22 -4.82 -13.55 -2.39
CA PHE A 22 -3.95 -12.43 -2.72
C PHE A 22 -2.51 -12.86 -3.03
N CYS A 23 -1.96 -13.85 -2.31
CA CYS A 23 -0.63 -14.39 -2.61
C CYS A 23 -0.54 -14.98 -4.03
N GLN A 24 -1.64 -15.50 -4.59
CA GLN A 24 -1.64 -16.00 -5.98
C GLN A 24 -1.42 -14.89 -7.02
N LEU A 25 -1.76 -13.65 -6.69
CA LEU A 25 -1.52 -12.49 -7.56
C LEU A 25 -0.04 -12.25 -7.85
N VAL A 26 0.89 -12.87 -7.10
CA VAL A 26 2.31 -12.87 -7.47
C VAL A 26 2.50 -13.34 -8.91
N ARG A 27 1.73 -14.36 -9.34
CA ARG A 27 1.79 -14.92 -10.70
C ARG A 27 0.69 -14.40 -11.60
N THR A 28 -0.53 -14.26 -11.06
CA THR A 28 -1.73 -14.00 -11.87
C THR A 28 -2.14 -12.53 -11.91
N GLY A 29 -1.59 -11.69 -11.04
CA GLY A 29 -1.95 -10.29 -10.94
C GLY A 29 -1.66 -9.57 -12.25
N VAL A 30 -2.58 -8.71 -12.67
CA VAL A 30 -2.49 -7.97 -13.92
C VAL A 30 -1.19 -7.14 -13.95
N VAL A 31 -0.55 -7.07 -15.12
CA VAL A 31 0.64 -6.26 -15.38
C VAL A 31 0.36 -5.30 -16.53
N MET A 32 1.15 -4.23 -16.64
CA MET A 32 1.03 -3.33 -17.79
C MET A 32 1.43 -4.06 -19.07
N ALA A 33 0.86 -3.62 -20.21
CA ALA A 33 1.24 -4.16 -21.49
C ALA A 33 2.74 -3.94 -21.75
N GLY A 34 3.45 -5.03 -22.05
CA GLY A 34 4.91 -5.01 -22.29
C GLY A 34 5.77 -5.30 -21.06
N ASP A 35 5.20 -5.30 -19.85
CA ASP A 35 5.92 -5.75 -18.65
C ASP A 35 6.03 -7.28 -18.61
N PRO A 36 7.11 -7.84 -18.01
CA PRO A 36 7.16 -9.26 -17.67
C PRO A 36 5.98 -9.67 -16.77
N PRO A 37 5.50 -10.92 -16.85
CA PRO A 37 4.43 -11.39 -15.97
C PRO A 37 4.85 -11.35 -14.50
N GLY A 38 3.86 -11.23 -13.62
CA GLY A 38 4.02 -11.35 -12.18
C GLY A 38 4.55 -10.11 -11.45
N HIS A 39 4.51 -10.23 -10.12
CA HIS A 39 4.85 -9.22 -9.10
C HIS A 39 5.88 -9.81 -8.14
N GLU A 40 7.08 -10.06 -8.64
CA GLU A 40 8.11 -10.86 -7.98
C GLU A 40 9.27 -10.02 -7.41
N ASP A 41 9.19 -8.69 -7.47
CA ASP A 41 10.27 -7.75 -7.09
C ASP A 41 10.33 -7.43 -5.58
N GLY A 42 9.70 -8.26 -4.75
CA GLY A 42 9.58 -8.08 -3.32
C GLY A 42 8.15 -8.13 -2.81
N TRP A 43 8.03 -8.11 -1.49
CA TRP A 43 6.76 -8.03 -0.78
C TRP A 43 6.92 -7.29 0.54
N GLY A 44 5.79 -6.87 1.11
CA GLY A 44 5.78 -6.39 2.47
C GLY A 44 4.43 -6.46 3.11
N LEU A 45 4.48 -6.60 4.43
CA LEU A 45 3.37 -6.81 5.33
C LEU A 45 3.45 -5.79 6.46
N ALA A 46 2.31 -5.20 6.79
CA ALA A 46 2.14 -4.36 7.96
C ALA A 46 0.88 -4.76 8.73
N LEU A 47 0.99 -4.77 10.04
CA LEU A 47 -0.10 -4.98 10.98
C LEU A 47 0.26 -4.36 12.33
N TYR A 48 -0.68 -4.31 13.26
CA TYR A 48 -0.45 -3.80 14.61
C TYR A 48 -0.61 -4.92 15.65
N ARG A 49 0.33 -5.01 16.59
CA ARG A 49 0.29 -5.91 17.76
C ARG A 49 0.42 -5.08 19.03
N HIS A 50 -0.55 -5.20 19.93
CA HIS A 50 -0.59 -4.43 21.19
C HIS A 50 -0.46 -2.91 20.98
N GLY A 51 -1.03 -2.38 19.89
CA GLY A 51 -0.98 -0.96 19.54
C GLY A 51 0.26 -0.52 18.74
N GLU A 52 1.26 -1.40 18.60
CA GLU A 52 2.52 -1.10 17.92
C GLU A 52 2.55 -1.70 16.50
N LEU A 53 3.04 -0.91 15.55
CA LEU A 53 3.25 -1.31 14.17
C LEU A 53 4.33 -2.39 14.07
N VAL A 54 4.00 -3.48 13.38
CA VAL A 54 4.92 -4.53 12.97
C VAL A 54 5.00 -4.55 11.45
N VAL A 55 6.20 -4.40 10.91
CA VAL A 55 6.47 -4.48 9.48
C VAL A 55 7.43 -5.63 9.20
N GLU A 56 7.07 -6.48 8.24
CA GLU A 56 7.97 -7.46 7.65
C GLU A 56 7.97 -7.30 6.14
N LYS A 57 9.15 -7.20 5.53
CA LYS A 57 9.27 -7.00 4.09
C LYS A 57 10.56 -7.61 3.54
N SER A 58 10.55 -7.90 2.26
CA SER A 58 11.64 -8.57 1.55
C SER A 58 11.75 -8.10 0.11
N GLY A 59 12.96 -8.16 -0.44
CA GLY A 59 13.20 -8.00 -1.87
C GLY A 59 13.01 -9.28 -2.69
N LEU A 60 12.76 -10.42 -2.03
CA LEU A 60 12.53 -11.71 -2.69
C LEU A 60 11.06 -11.89 -3.07
N ASN A 61 10.79 -12.91 -3.88
CA ASN A 61 9.45 -13.31 -4.27
C ASN A 61 8.66 -13.82 -3.04
N LEU A 62 7.44 -13.31 -2.83
CA LEU A 62 6.59 -13.73 -1.71
C LEU A 62 6.30 -15.24 -1.70
N LEU A 63 6.16 -15.88 -2.87
CA LEU A 63 5.85 -17.31 -2.93
C LEU A 63 6.98 -18.17 -2.35
N GLU A 64 8.22 -17.70 -2.36
CA GLU A 64 9.37 -18.36 -1.72
C GLU A 64 9.42 -18.15 -0.21
N GLU A 65 8.66 -17.18 0.30
CA GLU A 65 8.69 -16.76 1.71
C GLU A 65 7.30 -16.78 2.38
N THR A 66 6.34 -17.48 1.78
CA THR A 66 4.94 -17.53 2.25
C THR A 66 4.86 -18.04 3.70
N ASP A 67 5.72 -18.98 4.07
CA ASP A 67 5.79 -19.52 5.44
C ASP A 67 6.13 -18.43 6.48
N ARG A 68 6.97 -17.45 6.12
CA ARG A 68 7.30 -16.31 7.00
C ARG A 68 6.08 -15.44 7.23
N VAL A 69 5.36 -15.11 6.14
CA VAL A 69 4.11 -14.35 6.18
C VAL A 69 3.10 -15.08 7.06
N PHE A 70 2.83 -16.35 6.80
CA PHE A 70 1.78 -17.11 7.49
C PHE A 70 2.13 -17.35 8.96
N ALA A 71 3.39 -17.63 9.28
CA ALA A 71 3.83 -17.72 10.67
C ALA A 71 3.60 -16.40 11.43
N LEU A 72 3.89 -15.25 10.81
CA LEU A 72 3.60 -13.95 11.43
C LEU A 72 2.09 -13.72 11.60
N LEU A 73 1.26 -14.11 10.63
CA LEU A 73 -0.20 -13.95 10.74
C LEU A 73 -0.80 -14.88 11.79
N GLU A 74 -0.36 -16.13 11.86
CA GLU A 74 -0.75 -17.10 12.89
C GLU A 74 -0.40 -16.61 14.30
N GLN A 75 0.81 -16.11 14.50
CA GLN A 75 1.24 -15.57 15.78
C GLN A 75 0.51 -14.27 16.15
N THR A 76 0.12 -13.46 15.16
CA THR A 76 -0.65 -12.23 15.40
C THR A 76 -2.08 -12.57 15.83
N ALA A 77 -2.67 -13.57 15.19
CA ALA A 77 -4.08 -13.96 15.27
C ALA A 77 -5.08 -12.86 14.87
N GLN A 78 -4.99 -11.66 15.46
CA GLN A 78 -5.89 -10.53 15.21
C GLN A 78 -5.12 -9.20 15.16
N SER A 79 -5.59 -8.27 14.34
CA SER A 79 -5.03 -6.93 14.23
C SER A 79 -6.12 -5.93 13.80
N PRO A 80 -6.09 -4.67 14.24
CA PRO A 80 -7.02 -3.65 13.73
C PRO A 80 -6.95 -3.52 12.21
N VAL A 81 -5.77 -3.71 11.62
CA VAL A 81 -5.59 -3.71 10.17
C VAL A 81 -4.45 -4.63 9.75
N LEU A 82 -4.63 -5.28 8.60
CA LEU A 82 -3.60 -5.94 7.82
C LEU A 82 -3.40 -5.16 6.53
N ILE A 83 -2.14 -4.92 6.13
CA ILE A 83 -1.82 -4.52 4.76
C ILE A 83 -0.71 -5.42 4.21
N LEU A 84 -0.97 -6.07 3.07
CA LEU A 84 -0.04 -6.93 2.35
C LEU A 84 0.16 -6.40 0.93
N HIS A 85 1.40 -6.39 0.46
CA HIS A 85 1.77 -5.79 -0.82
C HIS A 85 2.71 -6.69 -1.60
N LEU A 86 2.45 -6.81 -2.90
CA LEU A 86 3.30 -7.48 -3.88
C LEU A 86 3.93 -6.45 -4.77
N ARG A 87 5.24 -6.51 -4.92
CA ARG A 87 5.98 -5.45 -5.60
C ARG A 87 6.27 -5.80 -7.04
N LYS A 88 6.13 -4.78 -7.90
CA LYS A 88 6.66 -4.77 -9.26
C LYS A 88 7.35 -3.44 -9.49
N SER A 89 8.67 -3.46 -9.57
CA SER A 89 9.53 -2.28 -9.47
C SER A 89 9.38 -1.35 -10.66
N ALA A 90 9.15 -0.06 -10.42
CA ALA A 90 9.18 0.98 -11.46
C ALA A 90 10.61 1.41 -11.83
N TRP A 91 11.54 1.28 -10.88
CA TRP A 91 12.91 1.75 -11.02
C TRP A 91 13.89 0.59 -11.17
N LYS A 92 15.00 0.84 -11.86
CA LYS A 92 16.10 -0.13 -11.98
C LYS A 92 16.82 -0.28 -10.65
N ASN A 93 17.31 -1.48 -10.36
CA ASN A 93 18.10 -1.81 -9.16
C ASN A 93 17.39 -1.56 -7.82
N THR A 94 16.06 -1.52 -7.82
CA THR A 94 15.29 -1.34 -6.59
C THR A 94 14.59 -2.59 -6.09
N SER A 95 14.70 -3.75 -6.76
CA SER A 95 14.19 -5.06 -6.28
C SER A 95 15.02 -5.59 -5.10
N ASN A 96 14.86 -4.95 -3.95
CA ASN A 96 15.53 -5.24 -2.68
C ASN A 96 14.63 -4.81 -1.50
N THR A 97 14.96 -5.27 -0.29
CA THR A 97 14.20 -4.99 0.94
C THR A 97 14.11 -3.51 1.30
N ARG A 98 15.16 -2.72 1.02
CA ARG A 98 15.23 -1.29 1.37
C ARG A 98 14.13 -0.48 0.68
N HIS A 99 13.90 -0.75 -0.60
CA HIS A 99 12.87 -0.06 -1.38
C HIS A 99 11.54 -0.81 -1.47
N ALA A 100 11.43 -1.98 -0.86
CA ALA A 100 10.16 -2.68 -0.77
C ALA A 100 9.19 -1.88 0.10
N HIS A 101 7.94 -1.80 -0.33
CA HIS A 101 6.87 -1.31 0.52
C HIS A 101 6.62 -2.30 1.67
N PRO A 102 6.04 -1.86 2.79
CA PRO A 102 5.72 -0.47 3.10
C PRO A 102 6.94 0.38 3.51
N PHE A 103 6.72 1.70 3.48
CA PHE A 103 7.53 2.65 4.24
C PHE A 103 6.79 3.00 5.53
N HIS A 104 7.53 3.28 6.60
CA HIS A 104 6.93 3.60 7.90
C HIS A 104 7.79 4.58 8.69
N ASP A 105 7.15 5.34 9.57
CA ASP A 105 7.75 6.24 10.54
C ASP A 105 6.94 6.18 11.84
N GLY A 106 7.60 5.78 12.94
CA GLY A 106 6.91 5.43 14.18
C GLY A 106 5.80 4.40 13.94
N ASN A 107 4.58 4.74 14.34
CA ASN A 107 3.40 3.89 14.21
C ASN A 107 2.62 4.09 12.90
N THR A 108 3.14 4.90 11.97
CA THR A 108 2.48 5.23 10.70
C THR A 108 3.08 4.40 9.56
N VAL A 109 2.24 3.80 8.73
CA VAL A 109 2.65 2.96 7.60
C VAL A 109 2.02 3.41 6.29
N PHE A 110 2.80 3.38 5.20
CA PHE A 110 2.40 3.86 3.89
C PHE A 110 2.73 2.89 2.75
N PHE A 111 1.74 2.67 1.90
CA PHE A 111 1.82 1.94 0.65
C PHE A 111 1.39 2.82 -0.51
N HIS A 112 2.05 2.66 -1.65
CA HIS A 112 1.81 3.45 -2.85
C HIS A 112 1.99 2.57 -4.09
N ASN A 113 0.96 2.54 -4.94
CA ASN A 113 0.96 1.91 -6.24
C ASN A 113 0.79 3.00 -7.31
N GLY A 114 1.91 3.39 -7.89
CA GLY A 114 2.04 4.54 -8.77
C GLY A 114 3.47 5.04 -8.76
N VAL A 115 3.76 6.03 -9.59
CA VAL A 115 5.05 6.73 -9.63
C VAL A 115 4.77 8.22 -9.70
N VAL A 116 5.46 9.00 -8.87
CA VAL A 116 5.62 10.44 -9.07
C VAL A 116 6.97 10.63 -9.76
N TYR A 117 6.99 10.99 -11.04
CA TYR A 117 8.20 10.91 -11.85
C TYR A 117 9.23 11.99 -11.50
N ASP A 118 8.76 13.19 -11.13
CA ASP A 118 9.58 14.33 -10.74
C ASP A 118 9.53 14.59 -9.22
N TYR A 119 9.51 13.50 -8.44
CA TYR A 119 9.37 13.51 -6.99
C TYR A 119 10.46 14.32 -6.27
N GLU A 120 11.65 14.47 -6.85
CA GLU A 120 12.73 15.27 -6.28
C GLU A 120 12.31 16.73 -6.04
N ARG A 121 11.32 17.23 -6.80
CA ARG A 121 10.76 18.58 -6.62
C ARG A 121 9.93 18.72 -5.33
N LEU A 122 9.56 17.62 -4.67
CA LEU A 122 8.91 17.63 -3.35
C LEU A 122 9.92 17.79 -2.21
N LEU A 123 11.19 17.41 -2.42
CA LEU A 123 12.23 17.40 -1.36
C LEU A 123 12.37 18.74 -0.62
N PRO A 124 12.31 19.93 -1.26
CA PRO A 124 12.47 21.20 -0.55
C PRO A 124 11.36 21.49 0.48
N ALA A 125 10.19 20.86 0.35
CA ALA A 125 9.07 21.03 1.27
C ALA A 125 9.07 20.00 2.42
N ILE A 126 10.02 19.06 2.44
CA ILE A 126 10.12 18.03 3.48
C ILE A 126 10.87 18.59 4.69
N THR A 127 10.17 18.65 5.82
CA THR A 127 10.71 19.10 7.11
C THR A 127 10.78 17.97 8.14
N HIS A 128 10.10 16.85 7.90
CA HIS A 128 10.18 15.66 8.76
C HIS A 128 11.56 14.99 8.60
N PRO A 129 12.31 14.77 9.69
CA PRO A 129 13.66 14.19 9.63
C PRO A 129 13.60 12.68 9.36
N GLY A 130 14.70 12.11 8.85
CA GLY A 130 14.84 10.65 8.66
C GLY A 130 14.77 10.18 7.21
N LEU A 131 14.53 11.09 6.25
CA LEU A 131 14.54 10.74 4.83
C LEU A 131 15.98 10.45 4.37
N GLU A 132 16.20 9.23 3.91
CA GLU A 132 17.51 8.79 3.45
C GLU A 132 17.86 9.32 2.04
N PRO A 133 19.16 9.50 1.69
CA PRO A 133 19.56 10.02 0.39
C PRO A 133 19.19 9.16 -0.81
N ASP A 134 18.93 7.87 -0.62
CA ASP A 134 18.52 6.92 -1.65
C ASP A 134 17.00 6.82 -1.83
N ALA A 135 16.23 7.65 -1.11
CA ALA A 135 14.77 7.68 -1.17
C ALA A 135 14.26 7.94 -2.60
N ARG A 136 13.15 7.28 -2.93
CA ARG A 136 12.45 7.38 -4.22
C ARG A 136 11.04 7.94 -4.02
N ASP A 137 10.33 8.12 -5.13
CA ASP A 137 9.00 8.70 -5.22
C ASP A 137 8.05 8.33 -4.07
N THR A 138 7.93 7.04 -3.72
CA THR A 138 7.03 6.62 -2.65
C THR A 138 7.46 7.15 -1.28
N GLU A 139 8.74 7.01 -0.93
CA GLU A 139 9.24 7.43 0.38
C GLU A 139 9.27 8.95 0.48
N VAL A 140 9.64 9.63 -0.61
CA VAL A 140 9.56 11.10 -0.71
C VAL A 140 8.12 11.58 -0.56
N PHE A 141 7.15 10.92 -1.19
CA PHE A 141 5.72 11.21 -1.01
C PHE A 141 5.31 10.99 0.46
N PHE A 142 5.72 9.88 1.08
CA PHE A 142 5.42 9.61 2.49
C PHE A 142 5.96 10.70 3.42
N TYR A 143 7.22 11.09 3.28
CA TYR A 143 7.83 12.12 4.11
C TYR A 143 7.25 13.51 3.82
N HIS A 144 6.78 13.76 2.59
CA HIS A 144 6.01 14.97 2.28
C HIS A 144 4.67 15.00 3.03
N ILE A 145 3.97 13.85 3.17
CA ILE A 145 2.78 13.69 4.01
C ILE A 145 3.10 13.98 5.48
N LEU A 146 4.16 13.39 6.02
CA LEU A 146 4.56 13.60 7.42
C LEU A 146 4.95 15.06 7.71
N SER A 147 5.44 15.78 6.71
CA SER A 147 5.83 17.20 6.80
C SER A 147 4.65 18.17 6.72
N GLN A 148 3.45 17.73 6.32
CA GLN A 148 2.29 18.60 6.26
C GLN A 148 1.87 19.04 7.67
N ALA A 149 1.62 20.34 7.84
CA ALA A 149 1.16 20.90 9.10
C ALA A 149 -0.36 20.79 9.27
N GLY A 150 -0.80 20.64 10.52
CA GLY A 150 -2.22 20.62 10.88
C GLY A 150 -2.95 19.33 10.53
N GLY A 151 -4.22 19.26 10.93
CA GLY A 151 -5.12 18.14 10.63
C GLY A 151 -4.72 16.78 11.20
N ASP A 152 -5.56 15.79 10.93
CA ASP A 152 -5.22 14.38 11.11
C ASP A 152 -4.39 13.85 9.92
N LEU A 153 -3.95 12.59 10.02
CA LEU A 153 -3.11 11.96 9.01
C LEU A 153 -3.79 11.95 7.62
N GLY A 154 -5.11 11.78 7.55
CA GLY A 154 -5.86 11.82 6.30
C GLY A 154 -5.85 13.20 5.65
N ALA A 155 -6.03 14.26 6.43
CA ALA A 155 -5.93 15.64 5.93
C ALA A 155 -4.53 15.95 5.35
N ARG A 156 -3.47 15.49 6.04
CA ARG A 156 -2.08 15.62 5.58
C ARG A 156 -1.83 14.85 4.29
N PHE A 157 -2.37 13.64 4.18
CA PHE A 157 -2.32 12.87 2.95
C PHE A 157 -2.95 13.62 1.77
N LEU A 158 -4.17 14.12 1.96
CA LEU A 158 -4.91 14.85 0.92
C LEU A 158 -4.19 16.14 0.50
N ALA A 159 -3.55 16.86 1.42
CA ALA A 159 -2.75 18.04 1.11
C ALA A 159 -1.56 17.68 0.19
N SER A 160 -0.80 16.63 0.52
CA SER A 160 0.29 16.16 -0.32
C SER A 160 -0.18 15.65 -1.68
N ALA A 161 -1.26 14.86 -1.71
CA ALA A 161 -1.84 14.37 -2.95
C ALA A 161 -2.32 15.52 -3.86
N ALA A 162 -2.87 16.60 -3.28
CA ALA A 162 -3.28 17.77 -4.03
C ALA A 162 -2.09 18.50 -4.68
N VAL A 163 -0.95 18.64 -3.97
CA VAL A 163 0.28 19.22 -4.51
C VAL A 163 0.76 18.41 -5.72
N ILE A 164 0.85 17.09 -5.57
CA ILE A 164 1.28 16.19 -6.65
C ILE A 164 0.33 16.31 -7.85
N ARG A 165 -0.98 16.22 -7.63
CA ARG A 165 -1.97 16.31 -8.71
C ARG A 165 -1.90 17.61 -9.50
N GLN A 166 -1.55 18.72 -8.85
CA GLN A 166 -1.55 20.05 -9.47
C GLN A 166 -0.24 20.38 -10.20
N SER A 167 0.89 19.80 -9.78
CA SER A 167 2.21 20.35 -10.13
C SER A 167 3.25 19.31 -10.56
N HIS A 168 2.91 18.02 -10.57
CA HIS A 168 3.84 16.92 -10.83
C HIS A 168 3.34 16.00 -11.93
N ASP A 169 4.28 15.34 -12.61
CA ASP A 169 3.96 14.25 -13.53
C ASP A 169 3.91 12.94 -12.74
N PHE A 170 2.79 12.24 -12.80
CA PHE A 170 2.59 10.99 -12.08
C PHE A 170 1.80 9.97 -12.92
N SER A 171 1.98 8.70 -12.59
CA SER A 171 1.16 7.63 -13.17
C SER A 171 -0.12 7.41 -12.38
N ALA A 172 0.02 7.20 -11.06
CA ALA A 172 -1.06 7.07 -10.11
C ALA A 172 -0.59 7.40 -8.69
N MET A 173 -1.54 7.51 -7.78
CA MET A 173 -1.32 7.65 -6.33
C MET A 173 -2.23 6.69 -5.56
N ASN A 174 -2.47 5.49 -6.08
CA ASN A 174 -3.25 4.50 -5.34
C ASN A 174 -2.51 4.15 -4.05
N ALA A 175 -3.13 4.34 -2.90
CA ALA A 175 -2.41 4.28 -1.63
C ALA A 175 -3.24 3.68 -0.52
N LEU A 176 -2.54 3.02 0.41
CA LEU A 176 -3.04 2.69 1.74
C LEU A 176 -2.14 3.35 2.79
N LEU A 177 -2.75 3.98 3.79
CA LEU A 177 -2.06 4.68 4.87
C LEU A 177 -2.75 4.34 6.19
N SER A 178 -1.99 4.08 7.25
CA SER A 178 -2.56 3.82 8.58
C SER A 178 -1.65 4.30 9.69
N ASP A 179 -2.26 4.70 10.81
CA ASP A 179 -1.61 5.00 12.10
C ASP A 179 -2.00 4.00 13.21
N GLY A 180 -2.71 2.93 12.84
CA GLY A 180 -3.25 1.91 13.75
C GLY A 180 -4.61 2.26 14.35
N LYS A 181 -5.11 3.49 14.14
CA LYS A 181 -6.46 3.93 14.57
C LYS A 181 -7.40 4.12 13.39
N LYS A 182 -6.85 4.51 12.24
CA LYS A 182 -7.59 4.64 10.99
C LYS A 182 -6.82 3.99 9.84
N LEU A 183 -7.55 3.35 8.93
CA LEU A 183 -7.06 2.98 7.61
C LEU A 183 -7.61 3.97 6.59
N TYR A 184 -6.71 4.54 5.79
CA TYR A 184 -7.06 5.37 4.65
C TYR A 184 -6.76 4.63 3.35
N ALA A 185 -7.68 4.70 2.40
CA ALA A 185 -7.49 4.22 1.03
C ALA A 185 -7.75 5.37 0.05
N TYR A 186 -6.90 5.50 -0.96
CA TYR A 186 -7.02 6.53 -1.97
C TYR A 186 -6.80 5.93 -3.37
N ARG A 187 -7.62 6.34 -4.33
CA ARG A 187 -7.42 6.01 -5.75
C ARG A 187 -7.32 7.29 -6.57
N GLU A 188 -6.21 7.47 -7.27
CA GLU A 188 -5.99 8.60 -8.18
C GLU A 188 -5.01 8.19 -9.27
N TYR A 189 -5.26 8.62 -10.50
CA TYR A 189 -4.47 8.24 -11.66
C TYR A 189 -4.33 9.41 -12.64
N GLY A 190 -3.14 9.54 -13.21
CA GLY A 190 -2.90 10.42 -14.36
C GLY A 190 -3.09 9.69 -15.70
N ARG A 191 -3.07 8.35 -15.68
CA ARG A 191 -2.99 7.47 -16.85
C ARG A 191 -3.35 6.03 -16.48
N GLU A 192 -3.64 5.20 -17.48
CA GLU A 192 -4.01 3.77 -17.35
C GLU A 192 -5.04 3.44 -16.23
N PRO A 193 -6.26 4.03 -16.26
CA PRO A 193 -7.27 3.88 -15.21
C PRO A 193 -7.59 2.42 -14.84
N ASP A 194 -7.70 1.55 -15.85
CA ASP A 194 -8.05 0.14 -15.65
C ASP A 194 -6.94 -0.63 -14.91
N TYR A 195 -5.69 -0.24 -15.16
CA TYR A 195 -4.53 -0.85 -14.53
C TYR A 195 -4.34 -0.37 -13.10
N TYR A 196 -4.48 0.95 -12.87
CA TYR A 196 -4.47 1.54 -11.53
C TYR A 196 -5.86 1.46 -10.88
N SER A 197 -6.40 0.24 -10.84
CA SER A 197 -7.60 -0.07 -10.10
C SER A 197 -7.33 -0.22 -8.60
N LEU A 198 -8.35 0.12 -7.82
CA LEU A 198 -8.42 -0.11 -6.39
C LEU A 198 -9.90 -0.35 -6.07
N TYR A 199 -10.19 -1.50 -5.50
CA TYR A 199 -11.53 -1.94 -5.17
C TYR A 199 -11.71 -1.94 -3.66
N ARG A 200 -12.96 -1.74 -3.24
CA ARG A 200 -13.39 -1.86 -1.86
C ARG A 200 -14.55 -2.87 -1.77
N ALA A 201 -14.61 -3.61 -0.67
CA ALA A 201 -15.73 -4.46 -0.29
C ALA A 201 -15.90 -4.42 1.23
N VAL A 202 -17.09 -4.78 1.72
CA VAL A 202 -17.39 -4.87 3.16
C VAL A 202 -18.11 -6.18 3.44
N SER A 203 -17.64 -6.92 4.46
CA SER A 203 -18.32 -8.10 4.98
C SER A 203 -17.92 -8.33 6.44
N ASP A 204 -18.87 -8.76 7.29
CA ASP A 204 -18.66 -9.09 8.70
C ASP A 204 -17.84 -8.05 9.50
N ASN A 205 -18.15 -6.77 9.30
CA ASN A 205 -17.46 -5.60 9.87
C ASN A 205 -15.99 -5.40 9.42
N SER A 206 -15.50 -6.17 8.45
CA SER A 206 -14.21 -5.94 7.81
C SER A 206 -14.40 -5.17 6.52
N TRP A 207 -13.60 -4.13 6.33
CA TRP A 207 -13.34 -3.52 5.04
C TRP A 207 -12.21 -4.26 4.35
N TYR A 208 -12.40 -4.54 3.07
CA TYR A 208 -11.38 -5.11 2.19
C TYR A 208 -11.06 -4.08 1.12
N ILE A 209 -9.79 -3.75 0.97
CA ILE A 209 -9.29 -2.87 -0.09
C ILE A 209 -8.27 -3.66 -0.90
N SER A 210 -8.45 -3.81 -2.21
CA SER A 210 -7.47 -4.54 -3.02
C SER A 210 -7.33 -3.99 -4.43
N SER A 211 -6.15 -4.16 -5.02
CA SER A 211 -5.92 -3.80 -6.42
C SER A 211 -6.80 -4.59 -7.39
N GLU A 212 -7.21 -5.82 -7.04
CA GLU A 212 -8.07 -6.68 -7.85
C GLU A 212 -9.11 -7.36 -6.96
N PRO A 213 -10.33 -7.66 -7.45
CA PRO A 213 -11.27 -8.50 -6.72
C PRO A 213 -10.65 -9.88 -6.44
N LEU A 214 -10.73 -10.33 -5.19
CA LEU A 214 -10.09 -11.58 -4.75
C LEU A 214 -11.10 -12.68 -4.40
N ASP A 215 -12.38 -12.34 -4.31
CA ASP A 215 -13.42 -13.27 -3.88
C ASP A 215 -14.72 -12.92 -4.60
N ASP A 216 -15.26 -13.88 -5.34
CA ASP A 216 -16.49 -13.72 -6.11
C ASP A 216 -17.73 -13.65 -5.21
N ASP A 217 -17.63 -14.13 -3.96
CA ASP A 217 -18.71 -14.05 -2.97
C ASP A 217 -18.82 -12.64 -2.34
N LEU A 218 -17.82 -11.79 -2.51
CA LEU A 218 -17.85 -10.41 -2.07
C LEU A 218 -18.28 -9.46 -3.18
N ARG A 219 -19.13 -8.50 -2.83
CA ARG A 219 -19.47 -7.40 -3.73
C ARG A 219 -18.35 -6.36 -3.73
N TRP A 220 -17.43 -6.50 -4.66
CA TRP A 220 -16.37 -5.52 -4.91
C TRP A 220 -16.88 -4.34 -5.72
N GLU A 221 -16.57 -3.13 -5.26
CA GLU A 221 -16.83 -1.89 -5.98
C GLU A 221 -15.49 -1.20 -6.27
N MET A 222 -15.24 -0.87 -7.54
CA MET A 222 -14.07 -0.08 -7.89
C MET A 222 -14.24 1.33 -7.33
N MET A 223 -13.25 1.81 -6.58
CA MET A 223 -13.23 3.19 -6.08
C MET A 223 -13.17 4.18 -7.24
N ALA A 224 -13.85 5.31 -7.17
CA ALA A 224 -13.80 6.35 -8.19
C ALA A 224 -12.43 7.06 -8.22
N GLN A 225 -12.15 7.81 -9.30
CA GLN A 225 -10.97 8.67 -9.35
C GLN A 225 -11.08 9.79 -8.30
N GLY A 226 -10.02 9.98 -7.52
CA GLY A 226 -9.98 10.92 -6.41
C GLY A 226 -10.77 10.47 -5.19
N GLU A 227 -11.32 9.24 -5.17
CA GLU A 227 -12.03 8.72 -4.01
C GLU A 227 -11.05 8.50 -2.86
N PHE A 228 -11.37 9.08 -1.72
CA PHE A 228 -10.65 8.96 -0.46
C PHE A 228 -11.58 8.35 0.59
N LEU A 229 -11.22 7.17 1.08
CA LEU A 229 -11.96 6.44 2.09
C LEU A 229 -11.16 6.45 3.41
N ALA A 230 -11.83 6.77 4.51
CA ALA A 230 -11.28 6.69 5.86
C ALA A 230 -12.13 5.71 6.69
N ILE A 231 -11.47 4.73 7.30
CA ILE A 231 -12.07 3.65 8.08
C ILE A 231 -11.51 3.71 9.50
N ASP A 232 -12.36 3.86 10.51
CA ASP A 232 -11.97 3.72 11.92
C ASP A 232 -11.72 2.24 12.24
N LEU A 233 -10.66 1.95 13.00
CA LEU A 233 -10.18 0.60 13.31
C LEU A 233 -10.46 0.17 14.75
#